data_AF-A0A2J8WBN4-F1
#
_entry.id   AF-A0A2J8WBN4-F1
#
_cell.length_a   1.000
_cell.length_b   1.000
_cell.length_c   1.000
_cell.angle_alpha   90.00
_cell.angle_beta   90.00
_cell.angle_gamma   90.00
#
_symmetry.space_group_name_H-M   'P 1'
#
loop_
_entity.id
_entity.type
_entity.pdbx_description
1 polymer ?
#
loop_
_entity_poly.entity_id
_entity_poly.type
_entity_poly.pdbx_seq_one_letter_code
_entity_poly.pdbx_strand_id
1 'polypeptide(L)'
;MLLKHLQRMVSVPQVKASALKVVTLTANDKTSVSFSSLPGQGVIYNVIVRDPFLNTSAAYVPAHTYACSFEAGEGSCVSLGRVSSKVFFTLFALLGFFICFFGHRFWKTELFFIGFIIMGFFFYILITRLTPIKYD
;
A
#
# COMPACT_ATOMS: atom_id res chain seq x y z
N MET A 1 18.26 0.48 4.86
CA MET A 1 18.22 1.04 3.49
C MET A 1 17.56 2.42 3.43
N LEU A 2 16.41 2.62 4.10
CA LEU A 2 15.69 3.90 4.13
C LEU A 2 16.52 5.08 4.66
N LEU A 3 17.16 4.92 5.82
CA LEU A 3 17.91 6.00 6.48
C LEU A 3 18.99 6.62 5.59
N LYS A 4 19.70 5.79 4.81
CA LYS A 4 20.72 6.24 3.85
C LYS A 4 20.13 7.11 2.73
N HIS A 5 18.91 6.81 2.28
CA HIS A 5 18.22 7.60 1.26
C HIS A 5 17.62 8.87 1.85
N LEU A 6 17.10 8.83 3.08
CA LEU A 6 16.66 10.03 3.80
C LEU A 6 17.82 11.00 4.02
N GLN A 7 19.00 10.52 4.41
CA GLN A 7 20.18 11.37 4.62
C GLN A 7 20.57 12.13 3.34
N ARG A 8 20.44 11.51 2.17
CA ARG A 8 20.71 12.17 0.87
C ARG A 8 19.66 13.24 0.52
N MET A 9 18.51 13.24 1.17
CA MET A 9 17.42 14.19 0.97
C MET A 9 17.41 15.33 1.99
N VAL A 10 18.40 15.44 2.89
CA VAL A 10 18.45 16.50 3.91
C VAL A 10 19.11 17.77 3.39
N SER A 11 20.24 17.66 2.68
CA SER A 11 20.98 18.84 2.22
C SER A 11 20.62 19.21 0.78
N VAL A 12 20.44 20.51 0.51
CA VAL A 12 20.13 21.04 -0.83
C VAL A 12 21.07 20.51 -1.93
N PRO A 13 22.41 20.52 -1.79
CA PRO A 13 23.29 20.03 -2.85
C PRO A 13 23.11 18.53 -3.11
N GLN A 14 22.89 17.72 -2.06
CA GLN A 14 22.68 16.27 -2.22
C GLN A 14 21.31 15.96 -2.83
N VAL A 15 20.27 16.72 -2.45
CA VAL A 15 18.94 16.60 -3.06
C VAL A 15 19.03 16.92 -4.55
N LYS A 16 19.68 18.02 -4.94
CA LYS A 16 19.84 18.37 -6.37
C LYS A 16 20.64 17.34 -7.17
N ALA A 17 21.55 16.60 -6.53
CA ALA A 17 22.35 15.56 -7.18
C ALA A 17 21.66 14.19 -7.24
N SER A 18 20.80 13.86 -6.26
CA SER A 18 20.23 12.52 -6.10
C SER A 18 18.74 12.43 -6.40
N ALA A 19 18.03 13.57 -6.48
CA ALA A 19 16.59 13.65 -6.65
C ALA A 19 16.18 14.13 -8.04
N LEU A 20 15.00 13.71 -8.47
CA LEU A 20 14.35 14.23 -9.66
C LEU A 20 13.45 15.41 -9.29
N LYS A 21 13.62 16.55 -9.97
CA LYS A 21 12.73 17.70 -9.81
C LYS A 21 11.38 17.40 -10.46
N VAL A 22 10.33 17.35 -9.64
CA VAL A 22 8.96 17.04 -10.11
C VAL A 22 8.24 18.29 -10.63
N VAL A 23 8.23 19.36 -9.84
CA VAL A 23 7.49 20.59 -10.16
C VAL A 23 8.14 21.81 -9.50
N THR A 24 7.92 22.99 -10.08
CA THR A 24 8.21 24.28 -9.43
C THR A 24 6.87 24.93 -9.16
N LEU A 25 6.61 25.33 -7.91
CA LEU A 25 5.36 25.98 -7.52
C LEU A 25 5.64 27.45 -7.20
N THR A 26 4.75 28.31 -7.66
CA THR A 26 4.70 29.75 -7.37
C THR A 26 3.57 30.03 -6.37
N ALA A 27 3.50 31.22 -5.80
CA ALA A 27 2.49 31.58 -4.79
C ALA A 27 1.02 31.39 -5.24
N ASN A 28 0.74 31.47 -6.55
CA ASN A 28 -0.60 31.24 -7.11
C ASN A 28 -0.89 29.79 -7.50
N ASP A 29 0.11 28.91 -7.45
CA ASP A 29 -0.04 27.52 -7.89
C ASP A 29 -0.58 26.65 -6.75
N LYS A 30 -1.39 25.64 -7.13
CA LYS A 30 -1.94 24.69 -6.16
C LYS A 30 -0.81 23.86 -5.54
N THR A 31 -0.71 23.88 -4.20
CA THR A 31 0.33 23.17 -3.43
C THR A 31 0.07 21.67 -3.22
N SER A 32 -0.78 21.06 -4.03
CA SER A 32 -1.09 19.64 -3.98
C SER A 32 -0.39 18.89 -5.10
N VAL A 33 0.43 17.90 -4.77
CA VAL A 33 1.05 16.99 -5.74
C VAL A 33 0.60 15.57 -5.44
N SER A 34 0.13 14.86 -6.46
CA SER A 34 -0.31 13.48 -6.36
C SER A 34 0.71 12.56 -7.01
N PHE A 35 1.02 11.44 -6.36
CA PHE A 35 1.92 10.42 -6.88
C PHE A 35 1.20 9.07 -6.90
N SER A 36 1.46 8.29 -7.94
CA SER A 36 1.03 6.90 -8.01
C SER A 36 1.76 6.12 -6.92
N SER A 37 0.99 5.62 -5.95
CA SER A 37 1.52 4.80 -4.87
C SER A 37 1.43 3.34 -5.29
N LEU A 38 2.58 2.69 -5.50
CA LEU A 38 2.64 1.27 -5.82
C LEU A 38 2.96 0.45 -4.56
N PRO A 39 2.27 -0.68 -4.33
CA PRO A 39 2.55 -1.56 -3.20
C PRO A 39 4.00 -2.07 -3.27
N GLY A 40 4.71 -2.00 -2.15
CA GLY A 40 6.12 -2.41 -2.04
C GLY A 40 7.13 -1.35 -2.51
N GLN A 41 6.70 -0.19 -3.00
CA GLN A 41 7.57 0.93 -3.36
C GLN A 41 7.36 2.10 -2.38
N GLY A 42 8.46 2.63 -1.86
CA GLY A 42 8.47 3.82 -1.01
C GLY A 42 8.98 5.03 -1.78
N VAL A 43 8.33 6.19 -1.59
CA VAL A 43 8.74 7.45 -2.20
C VAL A 43 9.14 8.43 -1.10
N ILE A 44 10.30 9.05 -1.25
CA ILE A 44 10.79 10.12 -0.38
C ILE A 44 10.69 11.42 -1.16
N TYR A 45 10.00 12.40 -0.60
CA TYR A 45 9.87 13.73 -1.19
C TYR A 45 10.40 14.79 -0.26
N ASN A 46 11.00 15.83 -0.85
CA ASN A 46 11.44 17.00 -0.13
C ASN A 46 11.07 18.26 -0.92
N VAL A 47 10.81 19.35 -0.20
CA VAL A 47 10.52 20.67 -0.75
C VAL A 47 11.75 21.54 -0.58
N ILE A 48 12.24 22.11 -1.68
CA ILE A 48 13.28 23.13 -1.67
C ILE A 48 12.64 24.47 -1.94
N VAL A 49 12.75 25.39 -0.98
CA VAL A 49 12.33 26.79 -1.16
C VAL A 49 13.54 27.59 -1.60
N ARG A 50 13.34 28.47 -2.59
CA ARG A 50 14.35 29.36 -3.13
C ARG A 50 13.89 30.80 -2.97
N ASP A 51 14.75 31.63 -2.41
CA ASP A 51 14.54 33.06 -2.32
C ASP A 51 15.05 33.74 -3.60
N PRO A 52 14.21 34.47 -4.35
CA PRO A 52 14.63 35.18 -5.56
C PRO A 52 15.51 36.41 -5.27
N PHE A 53 15.41 37.02 -4.07
CA PHE A 53 16.16 38.22 -3.72
C PHE A 53 17.57 37.91 -3.23
N LEU A 54 17.69 36.96 -2.29
CA LEU A 54 18.97 36.56 -1.71
C LEU A 54 19.64 35.39 -2.47
N ASN A 55 18.96 34.82 -3.48
CA ASN A 55 19.40 33.65 -4.26
C ASN A 55 19.82 32.45 -3.39
N THR A 56 19.31 32.40 -2.16
CA THR A 56 19.53 31.31 -1.21
C THR A 56 18.46 30.24 -1.41
N SER A 57 18.77 29.01 -0.99
CA SER A 57 17.83 27.91 -1.04
C SER A 57 17.91 27.08 0.22
N ALA A 58 16.74 26.71 0.75
CA ALA A 58 16.62 25.90 1.95
C ALA A 58 15.81 24.63 1.63
N ALA A 59 16.24 23.50 2.19
CA ALA A 59 15.53 22.23 2.10
C ALA A 59 14.69 22.03 3.37
N TYR A 60 13.44 21.60 3.21
CA TYR A 60 12.58 21.23 4.33
C TYR A 60 12.90 19.82 4.84
N VAL A 61 12.21 19.41 5.90
CA VAL A 61 12.34 18.04 6.45
C VAL A 61 11.76 17.06 5.42
N PRO A 62 12.56 16.07 4.95
CA PRO A 62 12.08 15.10 3.99
C PRO A 62 11.00 14.23 4.61
N ALA A 63 9.93 14.00 3.86
CA ALA A 63 8.85 13.09 4.22
C ALA A 63 8.89 11.86 3.32
N HIS A 64 8.40 10.75 3.84
CA HIS A 64 8.31 9.50 3.11
C HIS A 64 6.87 9.00 3.14
N THR A 65 6.44 8.42 2.04
CA THR A 65 5.15 7.75 1.96
C THR A 65 5.34 6.36 1.35
N TYR A 66 4.56 5.43 1.86
CA TYR A 66 4.48 4.07 1.38
C TYR A 66 3.02 3.78 1.05
N ALA A 67 2.78 2.97 0.01
CA ALA A 67 1.43 2.52 -0.34
C ALA A 67 0.85 1.49 0.67
N CYS A 68 1.55 1.23 1.77
CA CYS A 68 1.28 0.19 2.73
C CYS A 68 1.86 0.58 4.10
N SER A 69 1.31 0.03 5.17
CA SER A 69 1.82 0.22 6.53
C SER A 69 2.83 -0.88 6.88
N PHE A 70 3.81 -0.55 7.73
CA PHE A 70 4.73 -1.56 8.27
C PHE A 70 4.18 -2.27 9.50
N GLU A 71 3.34 -1.60 10.28
CA GLU A 71 2.85 -2.09 11.58
C GLU A 71 1.47 -2.73 11.53
N ALA A 72 0.71 -2.58 10.44
CA ALA A 72 -0.62 -3.20 10.37
C ALA A 72 -0.50 -4.66 9.93
N GLY A 73 -1.16 -5.59 10.63
CA GLY A 73 -1.22 -7.00 10.24
C GLY A 73 -1.96 -7.23 8.91
N GLU A 74 -3.03 -6.47 8.67
CA GLU A 74 -3.77 -6.44 7.39
C GLU A 74 -3.38 -5.22 6.56
N GLY A 75 -3.11 -5.42 5.26
CA GLY A 75 -2.61 -4.35 4.38
C GLY A 75 -1.12 -4.02 4.55
N SER A 76 -0.37 -4.85 5.28
CA SER A 76 1.07 -4.67 5.43
C SER A 76 1.78 -4.72 4.07
N CYS A 77 2.93 -4.06 3.97
CA CYS A 77 3.80 -4.13 2.79
C CYS A 77 4.24 -5.57 2.43
N VAL A 78 4.04 -6.54 3.33
CA VAL A 78 4.47 -7.94 3.18
C VAL A 78 3.28 -8.90 2.96
N SER A 79 2.05 -8.51 3.32
CA SER A 79 0.90 -9.43 3.39
C SER A 79 0.47 -9.99 2.03
N LEU A 80 0.63 -9.23 0.94
CA LEU A 80 0.28 -9.68 -0.42
C LEU A 80 1.32 -10.64 -1.03
N GLY A 81 2.55 -10.65 -0.51
CA GLY A 81 3.65 -11.49 -0.99
C GLY A 81 3.74 -12.86 -0.30
N ARG A 82 3.03 -13.09 0.81
CA ARG A 82 3.12 -14.33 1.58
C ARG A 82 2.65 -15.52 0.74
N VAL A 83 3.46 -16.58 0.72
CA VAL A 83 3.16 -17.85 0.03
C VAL A 83 1.81 -18.42 0.48
N SER A 84 1.50 -18.29 1.78
CA SER A 84 0.22 -18.68 2.35
C SER A 84 -0.96 -18.05 1.59
N SER A 85 -0.98 -16.74 1.43
CA SER A 85 -2.07 -16.02 0.74
C SER A 85 -2.22 -16.49 -0.71
N LYS A 86 -1.10 -16.71 -1.42
CA LYS A 86 -1.13 -17.25 -2.79
C LYS A 86 -1.78 -18.63 -2.85
N VAL A 87 -1.38 -19.55 -1.96
CA VAL A 87 -1.95 -20.90 -1.89
C VAL A 87 -3.45 -20.85 -1.61
N PHE A 88 -3.86 -20.08 -0.60
CA PHE A 88 -5.28 -19.91 -0.27
C PHE A 88 -6.08 -19.36 -1.46
N PHE A 89 -5.64 -18.27 -2.09
CA PHE A 89 -6.35 -17.70 -3.24
C PHE A 89 -6.43 -18.67 -4.42
N THR A 90 -5.37 -19.44 -4.71
CA THR A 90 -5.40 -20.43 -5.79
C THR A 90 -6.39 -21.57 -5.51
N LEU A 91 -6.47 -22.07 -4.28
CA LEU A 91 -7.43 -23.12 -3.90
C LEU A 91 -8.87 -22.62 -4.03
N PHE A 92 -9.17 -21.42 -3.53
CA PHE A 92 -10.50 -20.83 -3.67
C PHE A 92 -10.87 -20.54 -5.12
N ALA A 93 -9.91 -20.11 -5.96
CA ALA A 93 -10.15 -19.91 -7.39
C ALA A 93 -10.48 -21.23 -8.11
N LEU A 94 -9.76 -22.32 -7.81
CA LEU A 94 -10.04 -23.65 -8.37
C LEU A 94 -11.41 -24.18 -7.91
N LEU A 95 -11.74 -24.03 -6.63
CA LEU A 95 -13.05 -24.40 -6.09
C LEU A 95 -14.18 -23.59 -6.73
N GLY A 96 -14.02 -22.27 -6.86
CA GLY A 96 -14.99 -21.40 -7.52
C GLY A 96 -15.19 -21.77 -8.98
N PHE A 97 -14.10 -22.04 -9.72
CA PHE A 97 -14.16 -22.49 -11.10
C PHE A 97 -14.92 -23.82 -11.24
N PHE A 98 -14.65 -24.79 -10.35
CA PHE A 98 -15.38 -26.05 -10.34
C PHE A 98 -16.88 -25.85 -10.14
N ILE A 99 -17.28 -24.99 -9.21
CA ILE A 99 -18.69 -24.69 -8.92
C ILE A 99 -19.36 -23.98 -10.11
N CYS A 100 -18.69 -23.02 -10.76
CA CYS A 100 -19.26 -22.32 -11.91
C CYS A 100 -19.62 -23.24 -13.09
N PHE A 101 -18.80 -24.27 -13.37
CA PHE A 101 -19.04 -25.17 -14.50
C PHE A 101 -19.86 -26.42 -14.12
N PHE A 102 -19.65 -26.97 -12.93
CA PHE A 102 -20.32 -28.22 -12.50
C PHE A 102 -21.52 -27.99 -11.58
N GLY A 103 -21.77 -26.75 -11.13
CA GLY A 103 -22.88 -26.39 -10.23
C GLY A 103 -24.26 -26.75 -10.79
N HIS A 104 -24.49 -26.51 -12.09
CA HIS A 104 -25.77 -26.86 -12.73
C HIS A 104 -26.08 -28.36 -12.67
N ARG A 105 -25.06 -29.22 -12.66
CA ARG A 105 -25.24 -30.68 -12.54
C ARG A 105 -25.41 -31.12 -11.08
N PHE A 106 -24.87 -30.36 -10.13
CA PHE A 106 -24.83 -30.70 -8.70
C PHE A 106 -25.37 -29.57 -7.82
N TRP A 107 -26.67 -29.29 -7.95
CA TRP A 107 -27.38 -28.25 -7.19
C TRP A 107 -27.17 -28.32 -5.66
N LYS A 108 -27.05 -29.53 -5.09
CA LYS A 108 -26.78 -29.70 -3.66
C LYS A 108 -25.40 -29.17 -3.23
N THR A 109 -24.38 -29.29 -4.07
CA THR A 109 -23.04 -28.79 -3.73
C THR A 109 -23.00 -27.28 -3.79
N GLU A 110 -23.72 -26.67 -4.73
CA GLU A 110 -23.84 -25.21 -4.85
C GLU A 110 -24.44 -24.58 -3.59
N LEU A 111 -25.55 -25.14 -3.08
CA LEU A 111 -26.17 -24.70 -1.82
C LEU A 111 -25.20 -24.78 -0.62
N PHE A 112 -24.39 -25.84 -0.54
CA PHE A 112 -23.42 -26.00 0.53
C PHE A 112 -22.30 -24.95 0.46
N PHE A 113 -21.76 -24.68 -0.74
CA PHE A 113 -20.70 -23.68 -0.90
C PHE A 113 -21.20 -22.26 -0.64
N ILE A 114 -22.40 -21.90 -1.09
CA ILE A 114 -23.01 -20.60 -0.79
C ILE A 114 -23.23 -20.45 0.72
N GLY A 115 -23.75 -21.48 1.39
CA GLY A 115 -23.91 -21.49 2.85
C GLY A 115 -22.59 -21.34 3.59
N PHE A 116 -21.54 -22.03 3.14
CA PHE A 116 -20.19 -21.94 3.70
C PHE A 116 -19.59 -20.53 3.55
N ILE A 117 -19.75 -19.88 2.38
CA ILE A 117 -19.27 -18.51 2.16
C ILE A 117 -20.00 -17.52 3.06
N ILE A 118 -21.33 -17.63 3.16
CA ILE A 118 -22.14 -16.74 4.02
C ILE A 118 -21.72 -16.90 5.49
N MET A 119 -21.66 -18.14 6.00
CA MET A 119 -21.23 -18.36 7.39
C MET A 119 -19.79 -17.93 7.62
N GLY A 120 -18.88 -18.26 6.70
CA GLY A 120 -17.49 -17.83 6.76
C GLY A 120 -17.35 -16.31 6.84
N PHE A 121 -18.15 -15.57 6.06
CA PHE A 121 -18.17 -14.11 6.10
C PHE A 121 -18.68 -13.56 7.45
N PHE A 122 -19.76 -14.14 7.99
CA PHE A 122 -20.27 -13.79 9.31
C PHE A 122 -19.23 -14.05 10.42
N PHE A 123 -18.60 -15.24 10.41
CA PHE A 123 -17.54 -15.57 11.36
C PHE A 123 -16.32 -14.68 11.21
N TYR A 124 -15.92 -14.35 9.98
CA TYR A 124 -14.84 -13.41 9.74
C TYR A 124 -15.14 -12.08 10.41
N ILE A 125 -16.28 -11.44 10.10
CA ILE A 125 -16.67 -10.17 10.73
C ILE A 125 -16.69 -10.29 12.25
N LEU A 126 -17.27 -11.37 12.78
CA LEU A 126 -17.37 -11.58 14.22
C LEU A 126 -15.97 -11.65 14.86
N ILE A 127 -15.04 -12.38 14.26
CA ILE A 127 -13.66 -12.52 14.73
C ILE A 127 -12.91 -11.19 14.60
N THR A 128 -12.97 -10.49 13.46
CA THR A 128 -12.28 -9.18 13.31
C THR A 128 -12.81 -8.13 14.30
N ARG A 129 -14.06 -8.26 14.74
CA ARG A 129 -14.68 -7.35 15.72
C ARG A 129 -14.40 -7.73 17.17
N LEU A 130 -14.36 -9.02 17.50
CA LEU A 130 -14.22 -9.50 18.88
C LEU A 130 -12.77 -9.74 19.30
N THR A 131 -11.88 -10.04 18.36
CA THR A 131 -10.46 -10.20 18.64
C THR A 131 -9.67 -9.01 18.10
N PRO A 132 -9.01 -8.20 18.96
CA PRO A 132 -7.96 -7.31 18.50
C PRO A 132 -6.78 -8.18 18.11
N ILE A 133 -6.78 -8.67 16.87
CA ILE A 133 -5.75 -9.60 16.41
C ILE A 133 -4.44 -8.81 16.24
N LYS A 134 -3.66 -8.71 17.32
CA LYS A 134 -2.23 -8.42 17.26
C LYS A 134 -1.56 -9.70 16.78
N TYR A 135 -1.29 -9.77 15.49
CA TYR A 135 -0.34 -10.73 14.96
C TYR A 135 1.07 -10.21 15.28
N ASP A 136 1.87 -11.01 15.99
CA ASP A 136 3.32 -10.79 16.15
C ASP A 136 4.03 -10.80 14.77
#